data_AF-A0A0D8HQJ8-F1
#
_entry.id   AF-A0A0D8HQJ8-F1
#
_cell.length_a   1.000
_cell.length_b   1.000
_cell.length_c   1.000
_cell.angle_alpha   90.00
_cell.angle_beta   90.00
_cell.angle_gamma   90.00
#
_symmetry.space_group_name_H-M   'P 1'
#
loop_
_entity.id
_entity.type
_entity.pdbx_description
1 polymer ?
#
loop_
_entity_poly.entity_id
_entity_poly.type
_entity_poly.pdbx_seq_one_letter_code
_entity_poly.pdbx_strand_id
1 'polypeptide(L)'
;MPDAKTLAHAVRETMTPPRKPLPLKPFGDTPVERLQMTHTTLTLLRLLTTTDAEEFDGNGLHECTGIHHSTLYPLLRSREQARWLTSRGEDEVDWLAGAPPGYGPGRRRTYYRLTPNGRRAALRELNTSGKRKNDEKPRATNL
;
A
#
# COMPACT_ATOMS: atom_id res chain seq x y z
N MET A 1 8.85 30.67 -34.60
CA MET A 1 7.45 30.36 -34.28
C MET A 1 7.22 28.88 -34.60
N PRO A 2 6.70 28.07 -33.66
CA PRO A 2 6.41 26.66 -33.95
C PRO A 2 5.34 26.53 -35.04
N ASP A 3 5.39 25.45 -35.83
CA ASP A 3 4.43 25.25 -36.92
C ASP A 3 3.02 24.89 -36.40
N ALA A 4 2.00 25.05 -37.25
CA ALA A 4 0.61 24.79 -36.92
C ALA A 4 0.35 23.34 -36.49
N LYS A 5 1.15 22.38 -36.98
CA LYS A 5 1.06 20.96 -36.63
C LYS A 5 1.57 20.70 -35.20
N THR A 6 2.62 21.40 -34.80
CA THR A 6 3.26 21.35 -33.49
C THR A 6 2.33 21.94 -32.44
N LEU A 7 1.70 23.08 -32.75
CA LEU A 7 0.65 23.67 -31.92
C LEU A 7 -0.56 22.74 -31.78
N ALA A 8 -1.03 22.13 -32.87
CA ALA A 8 -2.14 21.19 -32.81
C ALA A 8 -1.83 19.91 -32.00
N HIS A 9 -0.58 19.44 -32.03
CA HIS A 9 -0.12 18.31 -31.21
C HIS A 9 -0.09 18.67 -29.72
N ALA A 10 0.49 19.81 -29.36
CA ALA A 10 0.57 20.28 -27.99
C ALA A 10 -0.81 20.53 -27.36
N VAL A 11 -1.76 21.07 -28.15
CA VAL A 11 -3.15 21.24 -27.71
C VAL A 11 -3.82 19.87 -27.50
N ARG A 12 -3.58 18.89 -28.38
CA ARG A 12 -4.10 17.52 -28.19
C ARG A 12 -3.51 16.83 -26.97
N GLU A 13 -2.21 16.99 -26.71
CA GLU A 13 -1.55 16.41 -25.54
C GLU A 13 -2.06 17.03 -24.23
N THR A 14 -2.23 18.35 -24.19
CA THR A 14 -2.77 19.05 -23.01
C THR A 14 -4.25 18.77 -22.76
N MET A 15 -5.02 18.49 -23.82
CA MET A 15 -6.44 18.09 -23.70
C MET A 15 -6.65 16.60 -23.44
N THR A 16 -5.61 15.77 -23.55
CA THR A 16 -5.74 14.34 -23.25
C THR A 16 -5.70 14.16 -21.73
N PRO A 17 -6.78 13.66 -21.09
CA PRO A 17 -6.76 13.42 -19.66
C PRO A 17 -5.66 12.39 -19.35
N PRO A 18 -4.99 12.50 -18.19
CA PRO A 18 -3.97 11.53 -17.80
C PRO A 18 -4.57 10.12 -17.90
N ARG A 19 -3.91 9.25 -18.68
CA ARG A 19 -4.37 7.87 -18.87
C ARG A 19 -4.54 7.25 -17.48
N LYS A 20 -5.78 6.94 -17.09
CA LYS A 20 -6.02 6.16 -15.88
C LYS A 20 -5.27 4.85 -16.03
N PRO A 21 -4.44 4.45 -15.05
CA PRO A 21 -3.78 3.16 -15.11
C PRO A 21 -4.84 2.08 -15.32
N LEU A 22 -4.61 1.19 -16.28
CA LEU A 22 -5.50 0.07 -16.54
C LEU A 22 -5.74 -0.69 -15.23
N PRO A 23 -6.98 -1.12 -14.95
CA PRO A 23 -7.25 -1.99 -13.81
C PRO A 23 -6.36 -3.22 -13.92
N LEU A 24 -5.54 -3.47 -12.91
CA LEU A 24 -4.71 -4.66 -12.92
C LEU A 24 -5.64 -5.86 -12.76
N LYS A 25 -5.53 -6.84 -13.67
CA LYS A 25 -6.33 -8.07 -13.62
C LYS A 25 -6.22 -8.71 -12.23
N PRO A 26 -7.32 -9.18 -11.61
CA PRO A 26 -7.27 -9.92 -10.35
C PRO A 26 -6.28 -11.08 -10.42
N PHE A 27 -5.80 -11.54 -9.27
CA PHE A 27 -5.09 -12.82 -9.22
C PHE A 27 -6.05 -13.91 -9.70
N GLY A 28 -5.66 -14.71 -10.69
CA GLY A 28 -6.55 -15.70 -11.31
C GLY A 28 -7.11 -16.75 -10.35
N ASP A 29 -6.49 -16.90 -9.18
CA ASP A 29 -6.73 -17.90 -8.15
C ASP A 29 -7.27 -17.32 -6.82
N THR A 30 -7.38 -15.99 -6.67
CA THR A 30 -7.86 -15.37 -5.42
C THR A 30 -8.77 -14.16 -5.68
N PRO A 31 -9.76 -13.88 -4.81
CA PRO A 31 -10.71 -12.78 -4.98
C PRO A 31 -10.10 -11.39 -4.68
N VAL A 32 -8.78 -11.26 -4.73
CA VAL A 32 -8.02 -10.07 -4.37
C VAL A 32 -7.59 -9.36 -5.65
N GLU A 33 -7.87 -8.07 -5.74
CA GLU A 33 -7.51 -7.27 -6.90
C GLU A 33 -6.00 -6.99 -6.92
N ARG A 34 -5.38 -6.97 -8.10
CA ARG A 34 -3.96 -6.64 -8.18
C ARG A 34 -3.77 -5.15 -7.96
N LEU A 35 -2.69 -4.82 -7.25
CA LEU A 35 -2.34 -3.45 -6.91
C LEU A 35 -1.07 -3.03 -7.65
N GLN A 36 -0.95 -1.73 -7.89
CA GLN A 36 0.31 -1.18 -8.39
C GLN A 36 1.38 -1.31 -7.31
N MET A 37 2.44 -2.07 -7.61
CA MET A 37 3.56 -2.33 -6.69
C MET A 37 4.55 -1.17 -6.67
N THR A 38 4.17 -0.10 -5.96
CA THR A 38 5.08 1.01 -5.66
C THR A 38 6.04 0.65 -4.52
N HIS A 39 7.15 1.39 -4.37
CA HIS A 39 8.06 1.20 -3.24
C HIS A 39 7.32 1.26 -1.89
N THR A 40 6.48 2.28 -1.70
CA THR A 40 5.63 2.45 -0.51
C THR A 40 4.72 1.24 -0.26
N THR A 41 4.16 0.66 -1.31
CA THR A 41 3.34 -0.55 -1.20
C THR A 41 4.16 -1.73 -0.72
N LEU A 42 5.33 -1.95 -1.31
CA LEU A 42 6.22 -3.04 -0.93
C LEU A 42 6.72 -2.88 0.50
N THR A 43 7.04 -1.67 0.94
CA THR A 43 7.41 -1.38 2.33
C THR A 43 6.30 -1.73 3.30
N LEU A 44 5.06 -1.28 3.04
CA LEU A 44 3.92 -1.62 3.88
C LEU A 44 3.66 -3.14 3.90
N LEU A 45 3.64 -3.79 2.73
CA LEU A 45 3.40 -5.23 2.65
C LEU A 45 4.48 -6.03 3.38
N ARG A 46 5.75 -5.63 3.30
CA ARG A 46 6.83 -6.27 4.08
C ARG A 46 6.57 -6.18 5.57
N LEU A 47 6.25 -5.00 6.08
CA LEU A 47 5.94 -4.85 7.50
C LEU A 47 4.80 -5.80 7.91
N LEU A 48 3.69 -5.75 7.18
CA LEU A 48 2.51 -6.55 7.48
C LEU A 48 2.73 -8.08 7.39
N THR A 49 3.67 -8.54 6.56
CA THR A 49 3.96 -9.98 6.43
C THR A 49 5.06 -10.49 7.36
N THR A 50 5.94 -9.61 7.84
CA THR A 50 7.13 -10.01 8.63
C THR A 50 6.88 -9.90 10.14
N THR A 51 5.95 -9.06 10.55
CA THR A 51 5.56 -8.94 11.95
C THR A 51 4.50 -9.99 12.30
N ASP A 52 4.64 -10.63 13.47
CA ASP A 52 3.68 -11.61 14.02
C ASP A 52 2.43 -10.96 14.62
N ALA A 53 2.33 -9.63 14.56
CA ALA A 53 1.15 -8.90 15.01
C ALA A 53 -0.07 -9.29 14.15
N GLU A 54 -1.16 -9.65 14.82
CA GLU A 54 -2.42 -9.95 14.13
C GLU A 54 -3.02 -8.68 13.49
N GLU A 55 -2.83 -7.54 14.15
CA GLU A 55 -3.45 -6.28 13.79
C GLU A 55 -2.49 -5.11 14.01
N PHE A 56 -2.67 -4.07 13.21
CA PHE A 56 -1.87 -2.86 13.26
C PHE A 56 -2.77 -1.63 13.30
N ASP A 57 -2.51 -0.72 14.22
CA ASP A 57 -3.15 0.59 14.18
C ASP A 57 -2.43 1.52 13.19
N GLY A 58 -3.15 2.52 12.68
CA GLY A 58 -2.60 3.45 11.70
C GLY A 58 -1.39 4.26 12.21
N ASN A 59 -1.28 4.52 13.51
CA ASN A 59 -0.14 5.22 14.08
C ASN A 59 1.08 4.29 14.19
N GLY A 60 0.91 3.07 14.70
CA GLY A 60 1.98 2.07 14.69
C GLY A 60 2.53 1.79 13.29
N LEU A 61 1.66 1.74 12.27
CA LEU A 61 2.11 1.63 10.88
C LEU A 61 2.94 2.84 10.41
N HIS A 62 2.55 4.05 10.81
CA HIS A 62 3.32 5.26 10.50
C HIS A 62 4.71 5.20 11.15
N GLU A 63 4.79 4.86 12.44
CA GLU A 63 6.04 4.76 13.20
C GLU A 63 6.99 3.71 12.60
N CYS A 64 6.49 2.54 12.24
CA CYS A 64 7.31 1.46 11.69
C CYS A 64 7.74 1.69 10.22
N THR A 65 6.93 2.39 9.41
CA THR A 65 7.22 2.55 7.97
C THR A 65 7.76 3.91 7.58
N GLY A 66 7.60 4.93 8.43
CA GLY A 66 7.86 6.33 8.09
C GLY A 66 6.91 6.91 7.02
N ILE A 67 5.88 6.19 6.61
CA ILE A 67 4.93 6.67 5.58
C ILE A 67 4.04 7.73 6.22
N HIS A 68 4.08 8.95 5.69
CA HIS A 68 3.27 10.06 6.19
C HIS A 68 1.77 9.75 6.15
N HIS A 69 1.02 10.20 7.16
CA HIS A 69 -0.41 9.90 7.32
C HIS A 69 -1.26 10.24 6.08
N SER A 70 -0.97 11.37 5.41
CA SER A 70 -1.69 11.78 4.20
C SER A 70 -1.56 10.77 3.04
N THR A 71 -0.50 9.97 3.04
CA THR A 71 -0.26 8.90 2.07
C THR A 71 -0.73 7.56 2.60
N LEU A 72 -0.51 7.30 3.90
CA LEU A 72 -0.82 6.03 4.54
C LEU A 72 -2.32 5.71 4.52
N TYR A 73 -3.19 6.64 4.91
CA TYR A 73 -4.62 6.36 5.01
C TYR A 73 -5.29 6.10 3.65
N PRO A 74 -5.02 6.88 2.57
CA PRO A 74 -5.49 6.52 1.23
C PRO A 74 -4.95 5.16 0.76
N LEU A 75 -3.69 4.85 1.09
CA LEU A 75 -3.10 3.56 0.75
C LEU A 75 -3.83 2.42 1.47
N LEU A 76 -4.03 2.49 2.78
CA LEU A 76 -4.79 1.49 3.54
C LEU A 76 -6.21 1.30 3.00
N ARG A 77 -6.93 2.40 2.73
CA ARG A 77 -8.28 2.35 2.15
C ARG A 77 -8.29 1.62 0.80
N SER A 78 -7.34 1.93 -0.08
CA SER A 78 -7.28 1.24 -1.38
C SER A 78 -6.98 -0.25 -1.26
N ARG A 79 -6.23 -0.67 -0.23
CA ARG A 79 -5.91 -2.08 0.02
C ARG A 79 -7.11 -2.82 0.62
N GLU A 80 -7.88 -2.15 1.46
CA GLU A 80 -9.16 -2.66 1.95
C GLU A 80 -10.17 -2.83 0.81
N GLN A 81 -10.32 -1.83 -0.06
CA GLN A 81 -11.17 -1.91 -1.26
C GLN A 81 -10.76 -3.07 -2.18
N ALA A 82 -9.45 -3.30 -2.34
CA ALA A 82 -8.91 -4.42 -3.11
C ALA A 82 -8.93 -5.77 -2.35
N ARG A 83 -9.50 -5.82 -1.13
CA ARG A 83 -9.64 -7.01 -0.27
C ARG A 83 -8.32 -7.61 0.26
N TRP A 84 -7.25 -6.83 0.24
CA TRP A 84 -5.98 -7.20 0.87
C TRP A 84 -6.05 -7.09 2.39
N LEU A 85 -6.80 -6.10 2.88
CA LEU A 85 -6.94 -5.79 4.29
C LEU A 85 -8.40 -5.82 4.71
N THR A 86 -8.62 -6.05 6.00
CA THR A 86 -9.86 -5.73 6.72
C THR A 86 -9.54 -4.71 7.79
N SER A 87 -10.48 -3.81 8.07
CA SER A 87 -10.40 -2.89 9.19
C SER A 87 -11.43 -3.22 10.27
N ARG A 88 -11.08 -2.95 11.53
CA ARG A 88 -12.03 -2.90 12.65
C ARG A 88 -11.76 -1.65 13.49
N GLY A 89 -12.82 -1.09 14.07
CA GLY A 89 -12.66 -0.08 15.11
C GLY A 89 -12.12 -0.71 16.39
N GLU A 90 -11.40 0.09 17.17
CA GLU A 90 -11.11 -0.23 18.57
C GLU A 90 -12.40 -0.49 19.32
N ASP A 91 -12.44 -1.59 20.07
CA ASP A 91 -13.58 -1.90 20.90
C ASP A 91 -13.65 -0.96 22.11
N GLU A 92 -14.81 -0.93 22.75
CA GLU A 92 -15.06 0.01 23.84
C GLU A 92 -14.21 -0.27 25.08
N VAL A 93 -13.88 -1.54 25.32
CA VAL A 93 -13.09 -1.96 26.48
C VAL A 93 -11.65 -1.48 26.32
N ASP A 94 -11.02 -1.74 25.17
CA ASP A 94 -9.68 -1.30 24.83
C ASP A 94 -9.59 0.23 24.79
N TRP A 95 -10.59 0.88 24.19
CA TRP A 95 -10.64 2.34 24.11
C TRP A 95 -10.67 2.98 25.50
N LEU A 96 -11.56 2.53 26.39
CA LEU A 96 -11.66 3.05 27.76
C LEU A 96 -10.40 2.75 28.58
N ALA A 97 -9.79 1.57 28.40
CA ALA A 97 -8.56 1.19 29.08
C ALA A 97 -7.36 2.06 28.68
N GLY A 98 -7.36 2.63 27.46
CA GLY A 98 -6.31 3.51 26.96
C GLY A 98 -6.28 4.93 27.54
N ALA A 99 -7.23 5.29 28.42
CA ALA A 99 -7.33 6.63 28.98
C ALA A 99 -6.22 6.95 30.01
N PRO A 100 -5.43 8.02 29.81
CA PRO A 100 -4.52 8.51 30.86
C PRO A 100 -5.30 9.00 32.08
N PRO A 101 -4.75 8.90 33.30
CA PRO A 101 -5.39 9.44 34.50
C PRO A 101 -5.73 10.93 34.34
N GLY A 102 -6.98 11.29 34.58
CA GLY A 102 -7.46 12.68 34.47
C GLY A 102 -7.85 13.14 33.07
N TYR A 103 -7.78 12.26 32.06
CA TYR A 103 -8.19 12.55 30.69
C TYR A 103 -9.16 11.48 30.17
N GLY A 104 -9.98 11.83 29.18
CA GLY A 104 -10.76 10.84 28.44
C GLY A 104 -9.87 10.00 27.50
N PRO A 105 -10.36 8.86 27.01
CA PRO A 105 -9.62 7.93 26.13
C PRO A 105 -9.26 8.47 24.74
N GLY A 106 -9.64 9.71 24.41
CA GLY A 106 -9.34 10.33 23.13
C GLY A 106 -10.14 9.70 21.97
N ARG A 107 -9.57 9.73 20.76
CA ARG A 107 -10.21 9.21 19.54
C ARG A 107 -9.95 7.70 19.41
N ARG A 108 -11.00 6.93 19.12
CA ARG A 108 -10.90 5.49 18.83
C ARG A 108 -9.94 5.21 17.68
N ARG A 109 -9.10 4.18 17.87
CA ARG A 109 -8.19 3.68 16.85
C ARG A 109 -8.92 2.83 15.80
N THR A 110 -8.27 2.64 14.67
CA THR A 110 -8.69 1.69 13.64
C THR A 110 -7.56 0.72 13.44
N TYR A 111 -7.88 -0.57 13.58
CA TYR A 111 -6.95 -1.68 13.43
C TYR A 111 -7.12 -2.30 12.06
N TYR A 112 -6.00 -2.62 11.43
CA TYR A 112 -5.92 -3.22 10.10
C TYR A 112 -5.27 -4.60 10.20
N ARG A 113 -5.87 -5.57 9.50
CA ARG A 113 -5.39 -6.95 9.43
C ARG A 113 -5.29 -7.41 7.98
N LEU A 114 -4.23 -8.15 7.66
CA LEU A 114 -4.16 -8.86 6.38
C LEU A 114 -5.21 -9.97 6.33
N THR A 115 -5.99 -9.98 5.25
CA THR A 115 -6.84 -11.15 4.97
C THR A 115 -5.96 -12.35 4.60
N PRO A 116 -6.43 -13.60 4.76
CA PRO A 116 -5.67 -14.77 4.31
C PRO A 116 -5.30 -14.70 2.82
N ASN A 117 -6.20 -14.18 1.99
CA ASN A 117 -5.95 -13.96 0.56
C ASN A 117 -4.95 -12.84 0.33
N GLY A 118 -5.07 -11.72 1.05
CA GLY A 118 -4.16 -10.59 0.99
C GLY A 118 -2.74 -10.96 1.40
N ARG A 119 -2.58 -11.80 2.44
CA ARG A 119 -1.26 -12.33 2.86
C ARG A 119 -0.62 -13.19 1.76
N ARG A 120 -1.38 -14.11 1.14
CA ARG A 120 -0.88 -14.92 0.01
C ARG A 120 -0.45 -14.05 -1.17
N ALA A 121 -1.28 -13.07 -1.53
CA ALA A 121 -0.97 -12.11 -2.58
C ALA A 121 0.29 -11.28 -2.27
N ALA A 122 0.44 -10.82 -1.03
CA ALA A 122 1.60 -10.06 -0.59
C ALA A 122 2.89 -10.85 -0.71
N LEU A 123 2.93 -12.08 -0.17
CA LEU A 123 4.10 -12.94 -0.27
C LEU A 123 4.49 -13.21 -1.72
N ARG A 124 3.52 -13.41 -2.61
CA ARG A 124 3.76 -13.59 -4.05
C ARG A 124 4.43 -12.37 -4.70
N GLU A 125 3.91 -11.17 -4.44
CA GLU A 125 4.45 -9.94 -5.01
C GLU A 125 5.83 -9.57 -4.43
N LEU A 126 6.05 -9.82 -3.13
CA LEU A 126 7.33 -9.60 -2.46
C LEU A 126 8.43 -10.51 -3.02
N ASN A 127 8.11 -11.79 -3.26
CA ASN A 127 9.03 -12.74 -3.87
C ASN A 127 9.36 -12.39 -5.32
N THR A 128 8.36 -11.93 -6.08
CA THR A 128 8.56 -11.50 -7.49
C THR A 128 9.46 -10.26 -7.56
N SER A 129 9.27 -9.31 -6.64
CA SER A 129 10.04 -8.07 -6.58
C SER A 129 11.48 -8.28 -6.11
N GLY A 130 11.73 -9.27 -5.24
CA GLY A 130 13.07 -9.67 -4.82
C GLY A 130 13.90 -10.28 -5.95
N LYS A 131 13.27 -11.09 -6.81
CA LYS A 131 13.95 -11.76 -7.93
C LYS A 131 14.53 -10.76 -8.93
N ARG A 132 13.79 -9.71 -9.29
CA ARG A 132 14.26 -8.64 -10.19
C ARG A 132 15.53 -7.94 -9.69
N LYS A 133 15.69 -7.76 -8.37
CA LYS A 133 16.87 -7.10 -7.80
C LYS A 133 18.12 -7.99 -7.82
N ASN A 134 17.96 -9.31 -7.80
CA ASN A 134 19.09 -10.25 -7.84
C ASN A 134 19.61 -10.50 -9.26
N ASP A 135 18.73 -10.44 -10.26
CA ASP A 135 19.12 -10.63 -11.67
C ASP A 135 19.89 -9.41 -12.24
N GLU A 136 19.81 -8.24 -11.59
CA GLU A 136 20.45 -6.98 -12.03
C GLU A 136 21.83 -6.73 -11.40
N LYS A 137 22.38 -7.67 -10.61
CA LYS A 137 23.79 -7.65 -10.21
C LYS A 137 24.62 -8.49 -11.19
N PRO A 138 25.26 -7.91 -12.23
CA PRO A 138 26.30 -8.62 -12.93
C PRO A 138 27.46 -8.85 -11.96
N ARG A 139 27.93 -10.11 -11.89
CA ARG A 139 29.21 -10.46 -11.28
C ARG A 139 30.28 -9.57 -11.91
N ALA A 140 30.72 -8.54 -11.21
CA ALA A 140 32.00 -7.91 -11.48
C ALA A 140 33.06 -8.94 -11.06
N THR A 141 33.44 -9.78 -12.01
CA THR A 141 34.65 -10.59 -11.93
C THR A 141 35.82 -9.61 -12.01
N ASN A 142 36.45 -9.36 -10.87
CA ASN A 142 37.74 -8.67 -10.82
C ASN A 142 38.77 -9.56 -11.53
N LEU A 143 39.46 -8.97 -12.51
CA LEU A 143 40.67 -9.47 -13.16
C LEU A 143 41.81 -8.55 -12.74
#